data_AF-A0A7X9AEZ2-F1
#
_entry.id   AF-A0A7X9AEZ2-F1
#
_cell.length_a   1.000
_cell.length_b   1.000
_cell.length_c   1.000
_cell.angle_alpha   90.00
_cell.angle_beta   90.00
_cell.angle_gamma   90.00
#
_symmetry.space_group_name_H-M   'P 1'
#
loop_
_entity.id
_entity.type
_entity.pdbx_description
1 polymer ?
#
loop_
_entity_poly.entity_id
_entity_poly.type
_entity_poly.pdbx_seq_one_letter_code
_entity_poly.pdbx_strand_id
1 'polypeptide(L)'
;MSQIECELKMRLPGGQAARRLGTVLGVPLATLEQVNLYLETTDGQVASGRSMVRLRREEGRWTLTYKRGLQVQAGYFEAREVEALLGASPEAEWSEADLPGLESLAPLRALRADGVLGELSVSGEVYNLRARYRLSNGDILELDRTRFPGGREDWEVEVETRRPEEVRALLTDLFDRAGVALEEQRQTKYERFLEAISPS
;
A
#
# COMPACT_ATOMS: atom_id res chain seq x y z
N MET A 1 -14.98 -8.72 6.16
CA MET A 1 -15.24 -9.72 5.08
C MET A 1 -14.03 -9.71 4.16
N SER A 2 -13.73 -10.79 3.45
CA SER A 2 -12.65 -10.77 2.44
C SER A 2 -13.15 -10.12 1.16
N GLN A 3 -12.35 -9.24 0.57
CA GLN A 3 -12.63 -8.56 -0.69
C GLN A 3 -11.50 -8.81 -1.69
N ILE A 4 -11.82 -8.64 -2.97
CA ILE A 4 -10.80 -8.57 -4.03
C ILE A 4 -10.53 -7.09 -4.27
N GLU A 5 -9.31 -6.67 -3.96
CA GLU A 5 -8.78 -5.35 -4.29
C GLU A 5 -8.12 -5.43 -5.66
N CYS A 6 -8.46 -4.48 -6.52
CA CYS A 6 -7.93 -4.38 -7.88
C CYS A 6 -7.41 -2.97 -8.13
N GLU A 7 -6.14 -2.83 -8.48
CA GLU A 7 -5.50 -1.52 -8.59
C GLU A 7 -4.48 -1.48 -9.73
N LEU A 8 -4.45 -0.37 -10.48
CA LEU A 8 -3.43 -0.11 -11.48
C LEU A 8 -2.32 0.74 -10.85
N LYS A 9 -1.06 0.30 -10.95
CA LYS A 9 0.11 0.96 -10.36
C LYS A 9 1.16 1.31 -11.39
N MET A 10 1.60 2.55 -11.35
CA MET A 10 2.65 3.08 -12.20
C MET A 10 3.79 3.63 -11.35
N ARG A 11 5.02 3.26 -11.69
CA ARG A 11 6.22 3.79 -11.06
C ARG A 11 6.50 5.19 -11.62
N LEU A 12 7.03 6.07 -10.76
CA LEU A 12 7.63 7.33 -11.16
C LEU A 12 9.15 7.29 -10.93
N PRO A 13 9.96 7.88 -11.82
CA PRO A 13 11.42 7.86 -11.70
C PRO A 13 11.95 8.72 -10.55
N GLY A 14 11.12 9.57 -9.93
CA GLY A 14 11.47 10.34 -8.74
C GLY A 14 10.62 11.60 -8.55
N GLY A 15 10.96 12.39 -7.52
CA GLY A 15 10.15 13.54 -7.11
C GLY A 15 10.02 14.66 -8.15
N GLN A 16 10.92 14.77 -9.13
CA GLN A 16 10.73 15.74 -10.22
C GLN A 16 9.58 15.33 -11.16
N ALA A 17 9.46 14.03 -11.48
CA ALA A 17 8.35 13.52 -12.27
C ALA A 17 7.02 13.65 -11.51
N ALA A 18 7.02 13.32 -10.22
CA ALA A 18 5.85 13.50 -9.34
C ALA A 18 5.38 14.97 -9.30
N ARG A 19 6.32 15.93 -9.21
CA ARG A 19 5.98 17.36 -9.26
C ARG A 19 5.37 17.78 -10.60
N ARG A 20 5.93 17.33 -11.73
CA ARG A 20 5.35 17.63 -13.06
C ARG A 20 3.95 17.06 -13.19
N LEU A 21 3.74 15.83 -12.75
CA LEU A 21 2.43 15.19 -12.77
C LEU A 21 1.44 15.93 -11.86
N GLY A 22 1.85 16.31 -10.65
CA GLY A 22 1.06 17.13 -9.74
C GLY A 22 0.62 18.47 -10.35
N THR A 23 1.49 19.15 -11.11
CA THR A 23 1.13 20.38 -11.83
C THR A 23 0.00 20.15 -12.85
N VAL A 24 0.01 19.02 -13.56
CA VAL A 24 -1.04 18.66 -14.53
C VAL A 24 -2.35 18.28 -13.83
N LEU A 25 -2.25 17.55 -12.71
CA LEU A 25 -3.39 17.11 -11.91
C LEU A 25 -4.07 18.26 -11.14
N GLY A 26 -3.33 19.33 -10.83
CA GLY A 26 -3.82 20.48 -10.11
C GLY A 26 -3.78 20.31 -8.59
N VAL A 27 -4.82 20.78 -7.89
CA VAL A 27 -4.88 20.75 -6.42
C VAL A 27 -5.39 19.38 -5.96
N PRO A 28 -4.72 18.69 -5.03
CA PRO A 28 -5.22 17.43 -4.49
C PRO A 28 -6.50 17.65 -3.66
N LEU A 29 -7.37 16.65 -3.68
CA LEU A 29 -8.55 16.56 -2.81
C LEU A 29 -8.15 16.49 -1.34
N ALA A 30 -7.06 15.77 -1.06
CA ALA A 30 -6.50 15.56 0.27
C ALA A 30 -5.04 15.13 0.16
N THR A 31 -4.28 15.40 1.22
CA THR A 31 -2.94 14.85 1.43
C THR A 31 -2.94 14.12 2.75
N LEU A 32 -2.57 12.85 2.74
CA LEU A 32 -2.66 11.93 3.87
C LEU A 32 -1.27 11.44 4.25
N GLU A 33 -0.99 11.46 5.55
CA GLU A 33 0.20 10.86 6.12
C GLU A 33 -0.14 9.46 6.62
N GLN A 34 0.64 8.48 6.16
CA GLN A 34 0.49 7.08 6.52
C GLN A 34 1.78 6.57 7.17
N VAL A 35 1.63 5.87 8.29
CA VAL A 35 2.68 5.03 8.87
C VAL A 35 2.26 3.58 8.71
N ASN A 36 3.05 2.78 8.02
CA ASN A 36 2.76 1.38 7.75
C ASN A 36 3.76 0.51 8.55
N LEU A 37 3.26 -0.21 9.54
CA LEU A 37 4.02 -1.20 10.30
C LEU A 37 3.73 -2.58 9.71
N TYR A 38 4.76 -3.27 9.23
CA TYR A 38 4.60 -4.63 8.72
C TYR A 38 4.82 -5.64 9.84
N LEU A 39 3.95 -6.66 9.89
CA LEU A 39 4.01 -7.73 10.87
C LEU A 39 4.52 -9.01 10.21
N GLU A 40 5.38 -9.74 10.92
CA GLU A 40 5.99 -10.97 10.44
C GLU A 40 6.19 -11.94 11.61
N THR A 41 6.27 -13.24 11.32
CA THR A 41 6.67 -14.24 12.30
C THR A 41 8.18 -14.35 12.39
N THR A 42 8.72 -14.82 13.51
CA THR A 42 10.18 -14.98 13.68
C THR A 42 10.83 -15.86 12.60
N ASP A 43 10.09 -16.81 12.04
CA ASP A 43 10.51 -17.72 10.99
C ASP A 43 10.06 -17.32 9.56
N GLY A 44 9.48 -16.12 9.39
CA GLY A 44 9.17 -15.55 8.07
C GLY A 44 8.00 -16.22 7.34
N GLN A 45 7.03 -16.77 8.07
CA GLN A 45 5.89 -17.49 7.49
C GLN A 45 4.97 -16.57 6.65
N VAL A 46 4.84 -15.29 6.99
CA VAL A 46 3.96 -14.36 6.26
C VAL A 46 4.54 -14.08 4.87
N ALA A 47 5.80 -13.65 4.80
CA ALA A 47 6.49 -13.38 3.54
C ALA A 47 6.65 -14.64 2.68
N SER A 48 7.05 -15.78 3.27
CA SER A 48 7.19 -17.04 2.52
C SER A 48 5.86 -17.55 1.96
N GLY A 49 4.75 -17.27 2.64
CA GLY A 49 3.38 -17.49 2.17
C GLY A 49 2.92 -16.48 1.11
N ARG A 50 3.81 -15.63 0.56
CA ARG A 50 3.52 -14.57 -0.42
C ARG A 50 2.34 -13.69 0.02
N SER A 51 2.29 -13.41 1.31
CA SER A 51 1.24 -12.63 1.96
C SER A 51 1.85 -11.44 2.70
N MET A 52 1.00 -10.54 3.18
CA MET A 52 1.40 -9.35 3.92
C MET A 52 0.41 -9.10 5.04
N VAL A 53 0.93 -8.80 6.23
CA VAL A 53 0.14 -8.29 7.36
C VAL A 53 0.68 -6.91 7.72
N ARG A 54 -0.22 -5.94 7.87
CA ARG A 54 0.16 -4.54 8.12
C ARG A 54 -0.81 -3.85 9.05
N LEU A 55 -0.26 -3.10 9.99
CA LEU A 55 -0.94 -2.04 10.71
C LEU A 55 -0.64 -0.70 10.04
N ARG A 56 -1.66 0.00 9.58
CA ARG A 56 -1.53 1.34 9.01
C ARG A 56 -2.15 2.36 9.94
N ARG A 57 -1.40 3.41 10.30
CA ARG A 57 -1.94 4.65 10.86
C ARG A 57 -2.19 5.64 9.74
N GLU A 58 -3.41 6.14 9.60
CA GLU A 58 -3.80 7.22 8.69
C GLU A 58 -4.86 8.07 9.39
N GLU A 59 -4.69 9.41 9.41
CA GLU A 59 -5.62 10.33 10.08
C GLU A 59 -5.96 9.94 11.53
N GLY A 60 -4.96 9.45 12.27
CA GLY A 60 -5.10 8.96 13.66
C GLY A 60 -5.75 7.58 13.79
N ARG A 61 -6.24 6.99 12.71
CA ARG A 61 -6.91 5.69 12.73
C ARG A 61 -5.95 4.57 12.38
N TRP A 62 -6.07 3.46 13.10
CA TRP A 62 -5.31 2.26 12.84
C TRP A 62 -6.15 1.23 12.08
N THR A 63 -5.65 0.75 10.95
CA THR A 63 -6.27 -0.33 10.18
C THR A 63 -5.31 -1.50 10.12
N LEU A 64 -5.78 -2.67 10.51
CA LEU A 64 -5.07 -3.93 10.31
C LEU A 64 -5.52 -4.58 9.01
N THR A 65 -4.56 -4.91 8.15
CA THR A 65 -4.77 -5.49 6.84
C THR A 65 -4.04 -6.83 6.76
N TYR A 66 -4.70 -7.85 6.21
CA TYR A 66 -4.08 -9.09 5.73
C TYR A 66 -4.35 -9.23 4.23
N LYS A 67 -3.29 -9.18 3.41
CA LYS A 67 -3.34 -9.25 1.94
C LYS A 67 -2.62 -10.50 1.44
N ARG A 68 -3.19 -11.21 0.48
CA ARG A 68 -2.63 -12.46 -0.07
C ARG A 68 -3.08 -12.75 -1.49
N GLY A 69 -2.43 -13.75 -2.11
CA GLY A 69 -2.83 -14.26 -3.42
C GLY A 69 -2.64 -13.22 -4.53
N LEU A 70 -1.59 -12.41 -4.41
CA LEU A 70 -1.30 -11.34 -5.35
C LEU A 70 -1.08 -11.89 -6.77
N GLN A 71 -1.78 -11.31 -7.72
CA GLN A 71 -1.55 -11.46 -9.16
C GLN A 71 -1.15 -10.11 -9.73
N VAL A 72 -0.13 -10.09 -10.59
CA VAL A 72 0.36 -8.88 -11.23
C VAL A 72 0.44 -9.10 -12.74
N GLN A 73 -0.21 -8.24 -13.50
CA GLN A 73 -0.13 -8.24 -14.96
C GLN A 73 -0.13 -6.80 -15.48
N ALA A 74 0.91 -6.41 -16.21
CA ALA A 74 1.02 -5.09 -16.83
C ALA A 74 0.81 -3.91 -15.83
N GLY A 75 1.31 -4.03 -14.59
CA GLY A 75 1.09 -3.04 -13.53
C GLY A 75 -0.32 -3.05 -12.91
N TYR A 76 -1.20 -3.98 -13.31
CA TYR A 76 -2.47 -4.24 -12.63
C TYR A 76 -2.27 -5.30 -11.56
N PHE A 77 -2.65 -4.96 -10.32
CA PHE A 77 -2.51 -5.79 -9.13
C PHE A 77 -3.90 -6.23 -8.68
N GLU A 78 -4.07 -7.53 -8.51
CA GLU A 78 -5.26 -8.12 -7.91
C GLU A 78 -4.87 -8.95 -6.69
N ALA A 79 -5.54 -8.73 -5.57
CA ALA A 79 -5.26 -9.49 -4.35
C ALA A 79 -6.50 -9.64 -3.47
N ARG A 80 -6.48 -10.70 -2.66
CA ARG A 80 -7.46 -10.87 -1.57
C ARG A 80 -7.02 -10.06 -0.38
N GLU A 81 -7.93 -9.27 0.15
CA GLU A 81 -7.70 -8.43 1.31
C GLU A 81 -8.74 -8.69 2.39
N VAL A 82 -8.31 -8.69 3.65
CA VAL A 82 -9.16 -8.65 4.82
C VAL A 82 -8.68 -7.51 5.70
N GLU A 83 -9.57 -6.56 5.99
CA GLU A 83 -9.24 -5.41 6.83
C GLU A 83 -10.11 -5.34 8.10
N ALA A 84 -9.56 -4.73 9.14
CA ALA A 84 -10.29 -4.34 10.34
C ALA A 84 -9.75 -3.02 10.89
N LEU A 85 -10.66 -2.10 11.20
CA LEU A 85 -10.35 -0.86 11.93
C LEU A 85 -10.14 -1.18 13.42
N LEU A 86 -9.06 -0.69 14.01
CA LEU A 86 -8.74 -0.81 15.43
C LEU A 86 -9.42 0.33 16.19
N GLY A 87 -10.59 0.06 16.76
CA GLY A 87 -11.27 0.98 17.69
C GLY A 87 -11.65 2.34 17.11
N ALA A 88 -12.47 3.09 17.84
CA ALA A 88 -12.99 4.39 17.39
C ALA A 88 -12.17 5.60 17.86
N SER A 89 -11.15 5.40 18.72
CA SER A 89 -10.35 6.50 19.27
C SER A 89 -9.17 6.81 18.33
N PRO A 90 -9.19 7.93 17.59
CA PRO A 90 -8.11 8.31 16.67
C PRO A 90 -6.82 8.72 17.39
N GLU A 91 -6.87 8.83 18.71
CA GLU A 91 -5.78 9.28 19.57
C GLU A 91 -5.12 8.13 20.33
N ALA A 92 -5.68 6.91 20.23
CA ALA A 92 -5.06 5.76 20.86
C ALA A 92 -3.73 5.44 20.17
N GLU A 93 -2.64 5.73 20.87
CA GLU A 93 -1.32 5.22 20.49
C GLU A 93 -1.39 3.69 20.53
N TRP A 94 -0.91 3.06 19.47
CA TRP A 94 -0.72 1.63 19.42
C TRP A 94 0.71 1.31 19.78
N SER A 95 0.89 0.24 20.56
CA SER A 95 2.19 -0.33 20.89
C SER A 95 2.23 -1.81 20.53
N GLU A 96 3.43 -2.36 20.38
CA GLU A 96 3.58 -3.79 20.10
C GLU A 96 3.00 -4.69 21.21
N ALA A 97 2.89 -4.17 22.44
CA ALA A 97 2.23 -4.86 23.56
C ALA A 97 0.72 -5.06 23.35
N ASP A 98 0.10 -4.33 22.41
CA ASP A 98 -1.33 -4.46 22.07
C ASP A 98 -1.59 -5.58 21.05
N LEU A 99 -0.55 -6.13 20.40
CA LEU A 99 -0.68 -7.20 19.39
C LEU A 99 -1.55 -8.38 19.83
N PRO A 100 -1.40 -8.94 21.05
CA PRO A 100 -2.22 -10.08 21.50
C PRO A 100 -3.73 -9.78 21.46
N GLY A 101 -4.13 -8.52 21.67
CA GLY A 101 -5.53 -8.09 21.59
C GLY A 101 -6.12 -8.14 20.18
N LEU A 102 -5.25 -8.15 19.15
CA LEU A 102 -5.65 -8.14 17.74
C LEU A 102 -5.93 -9.52 17.17
N GLU A 103 -5.52 -10.61 17.83
CA GLU A 103 -5.68 -12.00 17.35
C GLU A 103 -7.14 -12.36 17.06
N SER A 104 -8.06 -11.72 17.78
CA SER A 104 -9.50 -11.90 17.57
C SER A 104 -10.02 -11.18 16.31
N LEU A 105 -9.27 -10.29 15.67
CA LEU A 105 -9.73 -9.52 14.51
C LEU A 105 -9.72 -10.36 13.23
N ALA A 106 -10.62 -10.02 12.30
CA ALA A 106 -10.80 -10.77 11.06
C ALA A 106 -9.51 -10.99 10.23
N PRO A 107 -8.60 -10.02 10.09
CA PRO A 107 -7.33 -10.22 9.37
C PRO A 107 -6.48 -11.32 9.97
N LEU A 108 -6.26 -11.33 11.29
CA LEU A 108 -5.42 -12.35 11.95
C LEU A 108 -6.12 -13.70 11.99
N ARG A 109 -7.43 -13.76 12.22
CA ARG A 109 -8.17 -15.04 12.09
C ARG A 109 -8.04 -15.64 10.69
N ALA A 110 -8.07 -14.82 9.65
CA ALA A 110 -7.87 -15.28 8.27
C ALA A 110 -6.44 -15.77 8.03
N LEU A 111 -5.43 -15.06 8.56
CA LEU A 111 -4.04 -15.47 8.53
C LEU A 111 -3.83 -16.85 9.22
N ARG A 112 -4.41 -17.05 10.41
CA ARG A 112 -4.35 -18.33 11.14
C ARG A 112 -5.05 -19.45 10.36
N ALA A 113 -6.19 -19.16 9.74
CA ALA A 113 -6.91 -20.13 8.91
C ALA A 113 -6.12 -20.57 7.66
N ASP A 114 -5.24 -19.70 7.15
CA ASP A 114 -4.32 -20.03 6.05
C ASP A 114 -3.04 -20.75 6.54
N GLY A 115 -2.94 -21.07 7.83
CA GLY A 115 -1.91 -21.96 8.39
C GLY A 115 -0.68 -21.25 8.96
N VAL A 116 -0.67 -19.93 9.09
CA VAL A 116 0.44 -19.20 9.73
C VAL A 116 0.28 -19.24 11.26
N LEU A 117 1.15 -19.96 11.96
CA LEU A 117 0.99 -20.28 13.38
C LEU A 117 1.93 -19.53 14.33
N GLY A 118 2.95 -18.84 13.80
CA GLY A 118 3.93 -18.11 14.61
C GLY A 118 3.35 -16.84 15.26
N GLU A 119 3.98 -16.45 16.38
CA GLU A 119 3.77 -15.13 16.98
C GLU A 119 4.23 -14.04 16.00
N LEU A 120 3.45 -12.97 15.91
CA LEU A 120 3.76 -11.82 15.07
C LEU A 120 4.51 -10.78 15.88
N SER A 121 5.49 -10.14 15.24
CA SER A 121 6.17 -8.94 15.74
C SER A 121 6.28 -7.90 14.63
N VAL A 122 6.59 -6.66 14.98
CA VAL A 122 6.87 -5.62 13.98
C VAL A 122 8.20 -5.92 13.31
N SER A 123 8.19 -6.12 11.99
CA SER A 123 9.41 -6.32 11.19
C SER A 123 10.02 -5.00 10.69
N GLY A 124 9.23 -3.93 10.70
CA GLY A 124 9.71 -2.59 10.37
C GLY A 124 8.59 -1.64 9.96
N GLU A 125 8.98 -0.41 9.64
CA GLU A 125 8.09 0.68 9.33
C GLU A 125 8.36 1.31 7.95
N VAL A 126 7.31 1.79 7.31
CA VAL A 126 7.34 2.54 6.05
C VAL A 126 6.44 3.75 6.15
N TYR A 127 7.00 4.93 5.85
CA TYR A 127 6.25 6.18 5.78
C TYR A 127 5.75 6.41 4.37
N ASN A 128 4.49 6.79 4.22
CA ASN A 128 3.94 7.17 2.93
C ASN A 128 3.18 8.50 3.02
N LEU A 129 3.48 9.41 2.10
CA LEU A 129 2.68 10.63 1.90
C LEU A 129 1.87 10.43 0.63
N ARG A 130 0.54 10.48 0.78
CA ARG A 130 -0.41 10.20 -0.30
C ARG A 130 -1.20 11.44 -0.67
N ALA A 131 -1.10 11.89 -1.90
CA ALA A 131 -1.96 12.94 -2.46
C ALA A 131 -3.06 12.33 -3.33
N ARG A 132 -4.33 12.65 -3.05
CA ARG A 132 -5.49 12.12 -3.78
C ARG A 132 -6.02 13.13 -4.79
N TYR A 133 -6.29 12.68 -6.02
CA TYR A 133 -6.83 13.49 -7.11
C TYR A 133 -8.04 12.80 -7.72
N ARG A 134 -9.04 13.56 -8.17
CA ARG A 134 -10.17 13.01 -8.92
C ARG A 134 -9.85 12.97 -10.40
N LEU A 135 -9.96 11.80 -11.01
CA LEU A 135 -9.88 11.65 -12.46
C LEU A 135 -11.19 12.04 -13.13
N SER A 136 -11.13 12.28 -14.44
CA SER A 136 -12.29 12.66 -15.26
C SER A 136 -13.39 11.59 -15.30
N ASN A 137 -13.03 10.32 -15.12
CA ASN A 137 -13.98 9.21 -15.03
C ASN A 137 -14.54 8.97 -13.61
N GLY A 138 -14.16 9.82 -12.65
CA GLY A 138 -14.60 9.76 -11.26
C GLY A 138 -13.71 8.93 -10.32
N ASP A 139 -12.81 8.10 -10.86
CA ASP A 139 -11.87 7.30 -10.07
C ASP A 139 -10.90 8.21 -9.29
N ILE A 140 -10.32 7.69 -8.21
CA ILE A 140 -9.34 8.43 -7.40
C ILE A 140 -7.94 7.97 -7.77
N LEU A 141 -7.12 8.93 -8.19
CA LEU A 141 -5.70 8.75 -8.36
C LEU A 141 -4.99 9.08 -7.05
N GLU A 142 -4.15 8.15 -6.60
CA GLU A 142 -3.31 8.31 -5.43
C GLU A 142 -1.85 8.46 -5.88
N LEU A 143 -1.26 9.64 -5.66
CA LEU A 143 0.15 9.89 -5.89
C LEU A 143 0.90 9.70 -4.57
N ASP A 144 1.76 8.70 -4.53
CA ASP A 144 2.48 8.28 -3.35
C ASP A 144 3.94 8.70 -3.38
N ARG A 145 4.41 9.15 -2.22
CA ARG A 145 5.82 9.24 -1.85
C ARG A 145 6.07 8.31 -0.69
N THR A 146 6.71 7.19 -0.96
CA THR A 146 7.03 6.17 0.05
C THR A 146 8.48 6.28 0.47
N ARG A 147 8.75 6.31 1.78
CA ARG A 147 10.10 6.25 2.35
C ARG A 147 10.27 4.93 3.09
N PHE A 148 11.25 4.17 2.65
CA PHE A 148 11.63 2.88 3.21
C PHE A 148 12.75 3.02 4.24
N PRO A 149 12.96 2.00 5.08
CA PRO A 149 14.15 1.89 5.92
C PRO A 149 15.44 2.12 5.11
N GLY A 150 16.44 2.74 5.75
CA GLY A 150 17.68 3.14 5.07
C GLY A 150 17.57 4.40 4.21
N GLY A 151 16.42 5.08 4.19
CA GLY A 151 16.23 6.39 3.56
C GLY A 151 15.92 6.36 2.07
N ARG A 152 15.72 5.17 1.48
CA ARG A 152 15.27 5.02 0.10
C ARG A 152 13.88 5.62 -0.07
N GLU A 153 13.69 6.46 -1.09
CA GLU A 153 12.38 7.02 -1.44
C GLU A 153 11.93 6.54 -2.82
N ASP A 154 10.70 6.03 -2.90
CA ASP A 154 10.04 5.69 -4.16
C ASP A 154 8.78 6.52 -4.37
N TRP A 155 8.38 6.62 -5.64
CA TRP A 155 7.22 7.39 -6.05
C TRP A 155 6.37 6.52 -6.97
N GLU A 156 5.06 6.56 -6.78
CA GLU A 156 4.12 5.82 -7.62
C GLU A 156 2.75 6.47 -7.69
N VAL A 157 2.02 6.07 -8.72
CA VAL A 157 0.62 6.39 -8.91
C VAL A 157 -0.18 5.11 -8.78
N GLU A 158 -1.23 5.13 -7.98
CA GLU A 158 -2.17 4.03 -7.82
C GLU A 158 -3.60 4.51 -8.15
N VAL A 159 -4.37 3.66 -8.80
CA VAL A 159 -5.82 3.86 -9.02
C VAL A 159 -6.52 2.54 -8.78
N GLU A 160 -7.37 2.47 -7.76
CA GLU A 160 -8.24 1.31 -7.53
C GLU A 160 -9.31 1.27 -8.62
N THR A 161 -9.37 0.18 -9.39
CA THR A 161 -10.29 0.07 -10.52
C THR A 161 -10.52 -1.38 -10.97
N ARG A 162 -11.73 -1.66 -11.46
CA ARG A 162 -12.06 -2.87 -12.22
C ARG A 162 -11.99 -2.67 -13.73
N ARG A 163 -11.60 -1.49 -14.19
CA ARG A 163 -11.55 -1.08 -15.59
C ARG A 163 -10.12 -0.65 -15.96
N PRO A 164 -9.12 -1.55 -15.87
CA PRO A 164 -7.71 -1.19 -15.99
C PRO A 164 -7.37 -0.51 -17.32
N GLU A 165 -7.99 -0.93 -18.43
CA GLU A 165 -7.70 -0.35 -19.76
C GLU A 165 -8.18 1.10 -19.89
N GLU A 166 -9.37 1.41 -19.34
CA GLU A 166 -9.90 2.78 -19.33
C GLU A 166 -8.99 3.69 -18.51
N VAL A 167 -8.63 3.25 -17.30
CA VAL A 167 -7.74 4.01 -16.41
C VAL A 167 -6.35 4.15 -17.01
N ARG A 168 -5.81 3.10 -17.64
CA ARG A 168 -4.51 3.17 -18.32
C ARG A 168 -4.49 4.24 -19.40
N ALA A 169 -5.54 4.32 -20.23
CA ALA A 169 -5.63 5.36 -21.26
C ALA A 169 -5.62 6.77 -20.64
N LEU A 170 -6.32 6.97 -19.51
CA LEU A 170 -6.30 8.24 -18.78
C LEU A 170 -4.92 8.55 -18.20
N LEU A 171 -4.25 7.56 -17.61
CA LEU A 171 -2.90 7.73 -17.08
C LEU A 171 -1.90 8.04 -18.19
N THR A 172 -2.00 7.41 -19.36
CA THR A 172 -1.14 7.71 -20.50
C THR A 172 -1.25 9.19 -20.91
N ASP A 173 -2.47 9.72 -21.10
CA ASP A 173 -2.68 11.15 -21.43
C ASP A 173 -2.09 12.08 -20.35
N LEU A 174 -2.32 11.78 -19.08
CA LEU A 174 -1.81 12.57 -17.96
C LEU A 174 -0.27 12.59 -17.92
N PHE A 175 0.35 11.43 -18.12
CA PHE A 175 1.81 11.28 -18.11
C PHE A 175 2.45 11.98 -19.32
N ASP A 176 1.85 11.85 -20.51
CA ASP A 176 2.30 12.54 -21.72
C ASP A 176 2.25 14.06 -21.56
N ARG A 177 1.13 14.59 -21.04
CA ARG A 177 0.98 16.03 -20.74
C ARG A 177 1.98 16.52 -19.69
N ALA A 178 2.37 15.66 -18.76
CA ALA A 178 3.38 15.96 -17.75
C ALA A 178 4.83 15.79 -18.25
N GLY A 179 5.04 15.26 -19.46
CA GLY A 179 6.37 14.89 -19.95
C GLY A 179 7.04 13.86 -19.03
N VAL A 180 6.31 12.83 -18.63
CA VAL A 180 6.77 11.75 -17.76
C VAL A 180 6.52 10.43 -18.48
N ALA A 181 7.52 9.56 -18.53
CA ALA A 181 7.33 8.22 -19.10
C ALA A 181 6.41 7.39 -18.19
N LEU A 182 5.42 6.72 -18.80
CA LEU A 182 4.57 5.78 -18.10
C LEU A 182 5.32 4.45 -17.94
N GLU A 183 5.59 4.06 -16.70
CA GLU A 183 6.27 2.81 -16.37
C GLU A 183 5.42 1.98 -15.41
N GLU A 184 5.22 0.71 -15.73
CA GLU A 184 4.46 -0.20 -14.88
C GLU A 184 5.21 -0.50 -13.59
N GLN A 185 4.51 -0.41 -12.46
CA GLN A 185 5.04 -0.96 -11.22
C GLN A 185 4.95 -2.48 -11.26
N ARG A 186 6.03 -3.17 -10.88
CA ARG A 186 6.09 -4.64 -10.86
C ARG A 186 6.13 -5.23 -9.46
N GLN A 187 6.39 -4.39 -8.46
CA GLN A 187 6.57 -4.79 -7.08
C GLN A 187 5.62 -4.00 -6.18
N THR A 188 5.02 -4.70 -5.23
CA THR A 188 4.29 -4.07 -4.13
C THR A 188 5.23 -3.23 -3.27
N LYS A 189 4.65 -2.33 -2.47
CA LYS A 189 5.40 -1.62 -1.43
C LYS A 189 5.99 -2.60 -0.40
N TYR A 190 5.33 -3.72 -0.13
CA TYR A 190 5.82 -4.71 0.82
C TYR A 190 7.05 -5.47 0.31
N GLU A 191 7.04 -5.95 -0.95
CA GLU A 191 8.23 -6.58 -1.55
C GLU A 191 9.43 -5.63 -1.53
N ARG A 192 9.20 -4.36 -1.89
CA ARG A 192 10.19 -3.30 -1.83
C ARG A 192 10.69 -2.97 -0.42
N PHE A 193 9.83 -3.13 0.58
CA PHE A 193 10.21 -3.03 1.99
C PHE A 193 11.11 -4.19 2.40
N LEU A 194 10.76 -5.43 2.05
CA LEU A 194 11.59 -6.61 2.34
C LEU A 194 13.00 -6.47 1.76
N GLU A 195 13.13 -5.95 0.54
CA GLU A 195 14.44 -5.63 -0.06
C GLU A 195 15.22 -4.58 0.74
N ALA A 196 14.54 -3.58 1.30
CA ALA A 196 15.20 -2.50 2.04
C ALA A 196 15.70 -2.91 3.43
N ILE A 197 15.11 -3.96 4.03
CA ILE A 197 15.52 -4.49 5.34
C ILE A 197 16.41 -5.73 5.25
N SER A 198 16.52 -6.33 4.05
CA SER A 198 17.40 -7.48 3.84
C SER A 198 18.87 -7.00 3.77
N PRO A 199 19.81 -7.66 4.49
CA PRO A 199 21.22 -7.32 4.38
C PRO A 199 21.76 -7.65 2.98
N SER A 200 22.52 -6.72 2.41
CA SER A 200 23.24 -6.88 1.13
C SER A 200 24.34 -7.94 1.19
#